data_AF-A0A7C1ANX9-F1
#
_entry.id   AF-A0A7C1ANX9-F1
#
_cell.length_a   1.000
_cell.length_b   1.000
_cell.length_c   1.000
_cell.angle_alpha   90.00
_cell.angle_beta   90.00
_cell.angle_gamma   90.00
#
_symmetry.space_group_name_H-M   'P 1'
#
loop_
_entity.id
_entity.type
_entity.pdbx_description
1 polymer ?
#
loop_
_entity_poly.entity_id
_entity_poly.type
_entity_poly.pdbx_seq_one_letter_code
_entity_poly.pdbx_strand_id
1 'polypeptide(L)'
;MAEQVEVMQNADLTEKVRQYWNDHIHDLAIAKHPVGTLGFFEDLSEYRFDKLRYLPKVVDFSAYKGKKILEVGCGAGIDLIRF
;
A
#
# COMPACT_ATOMS: atom_id res chain seq x y z
N MET A 1 -42.27 13.56 -3.85
CA MET A 1 -41.87 12.14 -3.78
C MET A 1 -40.56 12.11 -3.00
N ALA A 2 -40.52 11.47 -1.85
CA ALA A 2 -39.29 11.40 -1.06
C ALA A 2 -38.36 10.37 -1.69
N GLU A 3 -37.15 10.79 -2.03
CA GLU A 3 -36.07 9.91 -2.48
C GLU A 3 -35.62 9.09 -1.27
N GLN A 4 -35.84 7.78 -1.31
CA GLN A 4 -35.32 6.89 -0.28
C GLN A 4 -33.83 6.73 -0.52
N VAL A 5 -33.01 7.26 0.39
CA VAL A 5 -31.57 7.01 0.39
C VAL A 5 -31.37 5.60 0.96
N GLU A 6 -30.95 4.67 0.11
CA GLU A 6 -30.63 3.31 0.51
C GLU A 6 -29.36 3.33 1.37
N VAL A 7 -29.50 2.98 2.65
CA VAL A 7 -28.37 2.85 3.58
C VAL A 7 -27.73 1.50 3.34
N MET A 8 -26.53 1.50 2.78
CA MET A 8 -25.73 0.29 2.64
C MET A 8 -25.37 -0.32 4.00
N GLN A 9 -25.45 -1.64 4.09
CA GLN A 9 -25.00 -2.36 5.28
C GLN A 9 -23.47 -2.30 5.38
N ASN A 10 -22.93 -2.34 6.61
CA ASN A 10 -21.48 -2.32 6.85
C ASN A 10 -20.74 -3.48 6.14
N ALA A 11 -21.40 -4.64 6.01
CA ALA A 11 -20.85 -5.78 5.28
C ALA A 11 -20.68 -5.45 3.79
N ASP A 12 -21.69 -4.82 3.17
CA ASP A 12 -21.65 -4.43 1.76
C ASP A 12 -20.59 -3.35 1.51
N LEU A 13 -20.44 -2.40 2.46
CA LEU A 13 -19.38 -1.40 2.39
C LEU A 13 -17.99 -2.03 2.50
N THR A 14 -17.80 -2.99 3.40
CA THR A 14 -16.53 -3.71 3.57
C THR A 14 -16.17 -4.47 2.30
N GLU A 15 -17.15 -5.11 1.65
CA GLU A 15 -16.96 -5.80 0.38
C GLU A 15 -16.50 -4.83 -0.71
N LYS A 16 -17.18 -3.67 -0.83
CA LYS A 16 -16.79 -2.64 -1.81
C LYS A 16 -15.39 -2.10 -1.57
N VAL A 17 -15.00 -1.87 -0.31
CA VAL A 17 -13.64 -1.45 0.04
C VAL A 17 -12.62 -2.52 -0.33
N ARG A 18 -12.92 -3.80 -0.06
CA ARG A 18 -12.03 -4.90 -0.45
C ARG A 18 -11.84 -4.96 -1.95
N GLN A 19 -12.92 -4.91 -2.73
CA GLN A 19 -12.85 -4.93 -4.18
C GLN A 19 -12.05 -3.74 -4.72
N TYR A 20 -12.27 -2.54 -4.17
CA TYR A 20 -11.50 -1.36 -4.54
C TYR A 20 -9.99 -1.60 -4.37
N TRP A 21 -9.55 -2.08 -3.21
CA TRP A 21 -8.12 -2.30 -2.96
C TRP A 21 -7.51 -3.47 -3.73
N ASN A 22 -8.30 -4.46 -4.16
CA ASN A 22 -7.81 -5.51 -5.07
C ASN A 22 -7.41 -4.95 -6.43
N ASP A 23 -8.12 -3.92 -6.90
CA ASP A 23 -7.93 -3.35 -8.25
C ASP A 23 -7.05 -2.09 -8.24
N HIS A 24 -6.88 -1.43 -7.09
CA HIS A 24 -6.20 -0.14 -6.96
C HIS A 24 -4.98 -0.20 -6.03
N ILE A 25 -4.01 -1.06 -6.35
CA ILE A 25 -2.70 -0.97 -5.70
C ILE A 25 -2.10 0.40 -6.09
N HIS A 26 -1.67 1.14 -5.07
CA HIS A 26 -1.11 2.47 -5.24
C HIS A 26 0.10 2.43 -6.18
N ASP A 27 0.22 3.43 -7.05
CA ASP A 27 1.35 3.65 -7.96
C ASP A 27 1.63 2.57 -9.03
N LEU A 28 0.70 1.63 -9.28
CA LEU A 28 0.86 0.64 -10.36
C LEU A 28 1.17 1.26 -11.72
N ALA A 29 0.63 2.44 -12.01
CA ALA A 29 0.85 3.14 -13.28
C ALA A 29 2.29 3.63 -13.50
N ILE A 30 3.12 3.66 -12.44
CA ILE A 30 4.53 4.06 -12.51
C ILE A 30 5.45 2.89 -12.82
N ALA A 31 5.01 1.65 -12.54
CA ALA A 31 5.79 0.46 -12.82
C ALA A 31 6.00 0.28 -14.33
N LYS A 32 7.25 0.07 -14.72
CA LYS A 32 7.68 -0.19 -16.10
C LYS A 32 7.86 -1.68 -16.34
N HIS A 33 8.13 -2.42 -15.26
CA HIS A 33 8.34 -3.86 -15.30
C HIS A 33 7.05 -4.64 -15.00
N PRO A 34 6.94 -5.90 -15.49
CA PRO A 34 5.77 -6.73 -15.24
C PRO A 34 5.55 -7.00 -13.74
N VAL A 35 4.29 -6.96 -13.31
CA VAL A 35 3.87 -7.26 -11.94
C VAL A 35 4.46 -8.59 -11.47
N GLY A 36 5.02 -8.60 -10.25
CA GLY A 36 5.61 -9.80 -9.62
C GLY A 36 7.08 -10.07 -9.97
N THR A 37 7.69 -9.26 -10.83
CA THR A 37 9.14 -9.31 -11.10
C THR A 37 9.94 -8.47 -10.10
N LEU A 38 11.24 -8.71 -9.96
CA LEU A 38 12.12 -7.86 -9.14
C LEU A 38 12.05 -6.39 -9.58
N GLY A 39 12.16 -6.14 -10.89
CA GLY A 39 12.11 -4.79 -11.45
C GLY A 39 10.81 -4.05 -11.13
N PHE A 40 9.69 -4.76 -10.99
CA PHE A 40 8.42 -4.15 -10.58
C PHE A 40 8.50 -3.59 -9.16
N PHE A 41 9.07 -4.36 -8.22
CA PHE A 41 9.25 -3.88 -6.85
C PHE A 41 10.32 -2.77 -6.75
N GLU A 42 11.35 -2.82 -7.60
CA GLU A 42 12.36 -1.76 -7.71
C GLU A 42 11.75 -0.45 -8.21
N ASP A 43 10.93 -0.47 -9.27
CA ASP A 43 10.22 0.72 -9.78
C ASP A 43 9.37 1.39 -8.70
N LEU A 44 8.59 0.59 -7.95
CA LEU A 44 7.73 1.11 -6.89
C LEU A 44 8.55 1.66 -5.71
N SER A 45 9.63 0.99 -5.33
CA SER A 45 10.53 1.43 -4.26
C SER A 45 11.23 2.75 -4.63
N GLU A 46 11.73 2.88 -5.87
CA GLU A 46 12.35 4.11 -6.36
C GLU A 46 11.36 5.28 -6.26
N TYR A 47 10.13 5.10 -6.79
CA TYR A 47 9.11 6.14 -6.74
C TYR A 47 8.69 6.50 -5.30
N ARG A 48 8.47 5.50 -4.43
CA ARG A 48 8.12 5.68 -3.01
C ARG A 48 9.13 6.58 -2.31
N PHE A 49 10.42 6.27 -2.44
CA PHE A 49 11.49 6.99 -1.73
C PHE A 49 11.94 8.26 -2.44
N ASP A 50 11.61 8.44 -3.72
CA ASP A 50 11.69 9.74 -4.39
C ASP A 50 10.62 10.72 -3.88
N LYS A 51 9.38 10.26 -3.73
CA LYS A 51 8.29 11.06 -3.15
C LYS A 51 8.48 11.31 -1.66
N LEU A 52 8.94 10.30 -0.92
CA LEU A 52 9.12 10.33 0.52
C LEU A 52 10.60 10.34 0.91
N ARG A 53 11.42 11.16 0.25
CA ARG A 53 12.86 11.32 0.56
C ARG A 53 13.16 11.65 2.03
N TYR A 54 12.17 12.16 2.77
CA TYR A 54 12.31 12.43 4.20
C TYR A 54 12.14 11.18 5.07
N LEU A 55 11.42 10.15 4.61
CA LEU A 55 11.02 9.00 5.42
C LEU A 55 12.23 8.25 6.00
N PRO A 56 13.29 7.93 5.23
CA PRO A 56 14.50 7.31 5.78
C PRO A 56 15.30 8.19 6.74
N LYS A 57 15.01 9.49 6.82
CA LYS A 57 15.67 10.42 7.75
C LYS A 57 14.97 10.49 9.10
N VAL A 58 13.69 10.13 9.16
CA VAL A 58 12.86 10.22 10.36
C VAL A 58 12.55 8.85 10.97
N VAL A 59 12.59 7.78 10.17
CA VAL A 59 12.44 6.41 10.64
C VAL A 59 13.80 5.72 10.63
N ASP A 60 14.29 5.36 11.81
CA ASP A 60 15.41 4.43 11.93
C ASP A 60 14.91 2.99 11.80
N PHE A 61 14.81 2.52 10.55
CA PHE A 61 14.41 1.15 10.27
C PHE A 61 15.33 0.12 10.95
N SER A 62 16.63 0.42 11.08
CA SER A 62 17.62 -0.50 11.63
C SER A 62 17.43 -0.78 13.12
N ALA A 63 16.81 0.16 13.86
CA ALA A 63 16.47 -0.01 15.27
C ALA A 63 15.51 -1.19 15.53
N TYR A 64 14.84 -1.69 14.49
CA TYR A 64 13.87 -2.78 14.59
C TYR A 64 14.42 -4.15 14.18
N LYS A 65 15.69 -4.22 13.79
CA LYS A 65 16.34 -5.48 13.40
C LYS A 65 16.18 -6.55 14.48
N GLY A 66 15.68 -7.72 14.08
CA GLY A 66 15.47 -8.88 14.97
C GLY A 66 14.22 -8.80 15.85
N LYS A 67 13.39 -7.75 15.73
CA LYS A 67 12.09 -7.68 16.41
C LYS A 67 11.01 -8.38 15.59
N LYS A 68 9.88 -8.66 16.23
CA LYS A 68 8.64 -9.08 15.54
C LYS A 68 7.83 -7.83 15.22
N ILE A 69 7.54 -7.61 13.94
CA ILE A 69 6.90 -6.39 13.44
C ILE A 69 5.64 -6.78 12.67
N LEU A 70 4.58 -6.01 12.86
CA LEU A 70 3.35 -6.08 12.08
C LEU A 70 3.17 -4.75 11.36
N GLU A 71 3.18 -4.77 10.04
CA GLU A 71 2.75 -3.63 9.22
C GLU A 71 1.29 -3.83 8.80
N VAL A 72 0.42 -2.91 9.22
CA VAL A 72 -1.00 -2.91 8.85
C VAL A 72 -1.19 -2.05 7.61
N GLY A 73 -1.80 -2.60 6.56
CA GLY A 73 -1.94 -1.90 5.28
C GLY A 73 -0.63 -1.80 4.50
N CYS A 74 0.16 -2.87 4.50
CA CYS A 74 1.50 -2.91 3.90
C CYS A 74 1.55 -2.71 2.37
N GLY A 75 0.41 -2.82 1.68
CA GLY A 75 0.36 -2.72 0.22
C GLY A 75 1.32 -3.74 -0.43
N ALA A 76 2.22 -3.25 -1.28
CA ALA A 76 3.26 -4.07 -1.92
C ALA A 76 4.45 -4.43 -1.00
N GLY A 77 4.42 -4.04 0.29
CA GLY A 77 5.46 -4.37 1.28
C GLY A 77 6.77 -3.58 1.11
N ILE A 78 6.74 -2.43 0.44
CA ILE A 78 7.93 -1.63 0.10
C ILE A 78 8.66 -1.11 1.36
N ASP A 79 7.90 -0.65 2.34
CA ASP A 79 8.47 -0.17 3.60
C ASP A 79 8.79 -1.37 4.53
N LEU A 80 7.96 -2.44 4.50
CA LEU A 80 8.15 -3.66 5.29
C LEU A 80 9.56 -4.24 5.14
N ILE A 81 10.06 -4.34 3.91
CA ILE A 81 11.35 -4.98 3.62
C ILE A 81 12.55 -4.19 4.17
N ARG A 82 12.34 -2.98 4.69
CA ARG A 82 13.40 -2.16 5.28
C ARG A 82 13.64 -2.41 6.76
N PHE A 83 12.66 -2.97 7.47
CA PHE A 83 12.76 -3.29 8.90
C PHE A 83 13.51 -4.62 9.15
#